data_AF-A0A6L7IKS5-F1
#
_entry.id   AF-A0A6L7IKS5-F1
#
_cell.length_a   1.000
_cell.length_b   1.000
_cell.length_c   1.000
_cell.angle_alpha   90.00
_cell.angle_beta   90.00
_cell.angle_gamma   90.00
#
_symmetry.space_group_name_H-M   'P 1'
#
loop_
_entity.id
_entity.type
_entity.pdbx_description
1 polymer ?
#
loop_
_entity_poly.entity_id
_entity_poly.type
_entity_poly.pdbx_seq_one_letter_code
_entity_poly.pdbx_strand_id
1 'polypeptide(L)'
;MTTTQRNAIVSPADGLMVYDTTLKVFYYYVASTSSWSPMASGVTGRLNFKRIKSTDVLATVLASELAAGGGTKYVFDADTLYEINGQILFDFPIDINNSYIQGLDTNNDIIVRTTGNIFDGSTGGSIRNVTLTATAGSVFNLNSSAAQNLIFRDCIVANSNSVGIISGFGLVFSSIIQFSGNTNGITYNNITQLLLSNIGWFGNNTGTYERLTGTFTLVEKQGGFSQVNGTAVGFDVSTSGLTITGDAVMESVVFTGTNTAGYVRPYTTGAYPGYNFNNSWTVRAAGIPTESDNTAVGDFAVDYPVGNGIAVSFNNSNPSNIVKIGTATSVSTSSNLFRFSTDGIPNRLKYLGKKKRIFQIIGSVSFQVPAAGTYIIYIAKNGSVISQFKVYGRGSATNDIVVIPINGTTELLTNDYIEIFAQRFSGNTGDIIVPNMTITIK
;
A
#
# COMPACT_ATOMS: atom_id res chain seq x y z
N MET A 1 -26.48 -54.49 -13.65
CA MET A 1 -25.51 -55.60 -13.78
C MET A 1 -24.12 -55.07 -13.44
N THR A 2 -23.19 -55.89 -12.96
CA THR A 2 -21.82 -55.46 -12.64
C THR A 2 -21.02 -55.14 -13.92
N THR A 3 -19.89 -54.42 -13.79
CA THR A 3 -19.00 -54.12 -14.93
C THR A 3 -18.56 -55.38 -15.68
N THR A 4 -18.21 -56.45 -14.95
CA THR A 4 -17.85 -57.75 -15.55
C THR A 4 -19.00 -58.34 -16.35
N GLN A 5 -20.22 -58.30 -15.80
CA GLN A 5 -21.42 -58.81 -16.49
C GLN A 5 -21.74 -57.98 -17.74
N ARG A 6 -21.60 -56.65 -17.68
CA ARG A 6 -21.78 -55.77 -18.85
C ARG A 6 -20.80 -56.11 -19.97
N ASN A 7 -19.51 -56.22 -19.63
CA ASN A 7 -18.46 -56.52 -20.61
C ASN A 7 -18.57 -57.94 -21.18
N ALA A 8 -19.29 -58.84 -20.50
CA ALA A 8 -19.54 -60.22 -20.95
C ALA A 8 -20.73 -60.36 -21.91
N ILE A 9 -21.46 -59.28 -22.23
CA ILE A 9 -22.54 -59.34 -23.23
C ILE A 9 -21.92 -59.57 -24.61
N VAL A 10 -22.12 -60.77 -25.16
CA VAL A 10 -21.68 -61.14 -26.51
C VAL A 10 -22.63 -60.51 -27.53
N SER A 11 -22.06 -59.84 -28.52
CA SER A 11 -22.80 -59.16 -29.61
C SER A 11 -23.93 -58.24 -29.13
N PRO A 12 -23.63 -57.20 -28.32
CA PRO A 12 -24.67 -56.28 -27.88
C PRO A 12 -25.26 -55.53 -29.08
N ALA A 13 -26.58 -55.32 -29.07
CA ALA A 13 -27.23 -54.46 -30.08
C ALA A 13 -26.75 -53.01 -29.93
N ASP A 14 -26.62 -52.30 -31.05
CA ASP A 14 -26.29 -50.87 -31.03
C ASP A 14 -27.36 -50.10 -30.23
N GLY A 15 -26.92 -49.24 -29.33
CA GLY A 15 -27.81 -48.51 -28.42
C GLY A 15 -28.37 -49.33 -27.24
N LEU A 16 -27.93 -50.58 -27.02
CA LEU A 16 -28.34 -51.34 -25.83
C LEU A 16 -27.96 -50.57 -24.56
N MET A 17 -28.97 -50.24 -23.74
CA MET A 17 -28.80 -49.51 -22.49
C MET A 17 -28.77 -50.46 -21.29
N VAL A 18 -27.80 -50.27 -20.41
CA VAL A 18 -27.68 -51.04 -19.16
C VAL A 18 -27.29 -50.13 -18.01
N TYR A 19 -27.79 -50.44 -16.81
CA TYR A 19 -27.30 -49.81 -15.59
C TYR A 19 -26.14 -50.65 -15.00
N ASP A 20 -24.93 -50.07 -14.98
CA ASP A 20 -23.77 -50.67 -14.33
C ASP A 20 -23.85 -50.42 -12.82
N THR A 21 -24.06 -51.47 -12.04
CA THR A 21 -24.23 -51.39 -10.58
C THR A 21 -22.90 -51.25 -9.83
N THR A 22 -21.77 -51.57 -10.47
CA THR A 22 -20.43 -51.35 -9.91
C THR A 22 -20.04 -49.88 -10.05
N LEU A 23 -20.28 -49.28 -11.22
CA LEU A 23 -19.96 -47.89 -11.54
C LEU A 23 -21.12 -46.91 -11.26
N LYS A 24 -22.30 -47.43 -10.92
CA LYS A 24 -23.53 -46.68 -10.58
C LYS A 24 -23.97 -45.69 -11.66
N VAL A 25 -23.80 -46.04 -12.93
CA VAL A 25 -24.12 -45.18 -14.08
C VAL A 25 -24.77 -46.00 -15.19
N PHE A 26 -25.63 -45.36 -15.98
CA PHE A 26 -26.12 -45.96 -17.20
C PHE A 26 -25.04 -45.98 -18.28
N TYR A 27 -25.00 -47.03 -19.08
CA TYR A 27 -24.16 -47.18 -20.27
C TYR A 27 -25.04 -47.51 -21.47
N TYR A 28 -24.59 -47.12 -22.65
CA TYR A 28 -25.13 -47.58 -23.93
C TYR A 28 -24.01 -48.20 -24.77
N TYR A 29 -24.32 -49.24 -25.55
CA TYR A 29 -23.36 -49.86 -26.46
C TYR A 29 -23.27 -49.09 -27.78
N VAL A 30 -22.05 -48.89 -28.28
CA VAL A 30 -21.76 -48.22 -29.55
C VAL A 30 -21.14 -49.23 -30.50
N ALA A 31 -21.92 -49.75 -31.45
CA ALA A 31 -21.50 -50.82 -32.34
C ALA A 31 -20.34 -50.40 -33.27
N SER A 32 -20.31 -49.13 -33.69
CA SER A 32 -19.24 -48.60 -34.58
C SER A 32 -17.85 -48.60 -33.95
N THR A 33 -17.75 -48.57 -32.62
CA THR A 33 -16.48 -48.58 -31.88
C THR A 33 -16.30 -49.82 -31.02
N SER A 34 -17.27 -50.74 -31.03
CA SER A 34 -17.31 -51.93 -30.18
C SER A 34 -17.05 -51.61 -28.70
N SER A 35 -17.66 -50.53 -28.19
CA SER A 35 -17.39 -50.00 -26.86
C SER A 35 -18.66 -49.66 -26.08
N TRP A 36 -18.55 -49.68 -24.76
CA TRP A 36 -19.58 -49.21 -23.84
C TRP A 36 -19.30 -47.75 -23.49
N SER A 37 -20.23 -46.86 -23.85
CA SER A 37 -20.14 -45.44 -23.52
C SER A 37 -21.08 -45.12 -22.35
N PRO A 38 -20.63 -44.44 -21.29
CA PRO A 38 -21.52 -44.04 -20.21
C PRO A 38 -22.53 -43.03 -20.73
N MET A 39 -23.80 -43.21 -20.40
CA MET A 39 -24.78 -42.13 -20.47
C MET A 39 -24.46 -41.14 -19.35
N ALA A 40 -23.56 -40.22 -19.66
CA ALA A 40 -23.36 -39.04 -18.83
C ALA A 40 -24.63 -38.19 -18.89
N SER A 41 -25.16 -37.76 -17.75
CA SER A 41 -25.88 -36.48 -17.74
C SER A 41 -24.81 -35.39 -17.89
N GLY A 42 -24.47 -34.99 -19.12
CA GLY A 42 -23.27 -34.15 -19.28
C GLY A 42 -22.93 -33.68 -20.69
N VAL A 43 -23.86 -33.70 -21.64
CA VAL A 43 -23.63 -32.99 -22.91
C VAL A 43 -23.70 -31.50 -22.59
N THR A 44 -22.52 -30.84 -22.55
CA THR A 44 -22.19 -29.44 -22.20
C THR A 44 -21.63 -29.15 -20.80
N GLY A 45 -20.88 -30.08 -20.19
CA GLY A 45 -19.91 -29.69 -19.14
C GLY A 45 -18.72 -28.89 -19.72
N ARG A 46 -18.14 -27.96 -18.96
CA ARG A 46 -16.84 -27.33 -19.31
C ARG A 46 -15.79 -28.45 -19.50
N LEU A 47 -15.05 -28.42 -20.59
CA LEU A 47 -13.98 -29.40 -20.85
C LEU A 47 -12.77 -29.20 -19.92
N ASN A 48 -12.54 -27.95 -19.54
CA ASN A 48 -11.50 -27.51 -18.62
C ASN A 48 -12.07 -27.36 -17.20
N PHE A 49 -12.66 -28.45 -16.67
CA PHE A 49 -13.28 -28.45 -15.35
C PHE A 49 -13.04 -29.76 -14.59
N LYS A 50 -12.78 -29.63 -13.29
CA LYS A 50 -12.64 -30.75 -12.36
C LYS A 50 -13.23 -30.38 -11.00
N ARG A 51 -14.03 -31.27 -10.42
CA ARG A 51 -14.56 -31.11 -9.06
C ARG A 51 -13.82 -32.04 -8.11
N ILE A 52 -13.32 -31.50 -7.01
CA ILE A 52 -12.67 -32.22 -5.92
C ILE A 52 -13.62 -32.20 -4.72
N LYS A 53 -14.08 -33.37 -4.30
CA LYS A 53 -15.04 -33.55 -3.20
C LYS A 53 -14.33 -34.07 -1.95
N SER A 54 -14.90 -33.79 -0.78
CA SER A 54 -14.39 -34.28 0.51
C SER A 54 -14.27 -35.80 0.63
N THR A 55 -15.00 -36.55 -0.20
CA THR A 55 -14.94 -38.02 -0.27
C THR A 55 -13.91 -38.57 -1.26
N ASP A 56 -13.27 -37.70 -2.04
CA ASP A 56 -12.35 -38.15 -3.08
C ASP A 56 -10.99 -38.58 -2.48
N VAL A 57 -10.40 -39.62 -3.07
CA VAL A 57 -9.02 -40.00 -2.79
C VAL A 57 -8.11 -39.19 -3.72
N LEU A 58 -7.41 -38.19 -3.19
CA LEU A 58 -6.65 -37.21 -4.00
C LEU A 58 -5.60 -37.87 -4.90
N ALA A 59 -4.90 -38.91 -4.43
CA ALA A 59 -3.95 -39.67 -5.26
C ALA A 59 -4.58 -40.35 -6.48
N THR A 60 -5.90 -40.55 -6.49
CA THR A 60 -6.65 -41.09 -7.63
C THR A 60 -7.22 -39.97 -8.48
N VAL A 61 -7.95 -39.02 -7.88
CA VAL A 61 -8.62 -37.99 -8.65
C VAL A 61 -7.64 -36.97 -9.22
N LEU A 62 -6.51 -36.69 -8.56
CA LEU A 62 -5.45 -35.78 -9.00
C LEU A 62 -4.17 -36.51 -9.43
N ALA A 63 -4.27 -37.76 -9.89
CA ALA A 63 -3.10 -38.58 -10.23
C ALA A 63 -2.23 -37.94 -11.33
N SER A 64 -2.85 -37.35 -12.35
CA SER A 64 -2.14 -36.66 -13.44
C SER A 64 -1.41 -35.43 -12.95
N GLU A 65 -2.07 -34.62 -12.12
CA GLU A 65 -1.49 -33.41 -11.52
C GLU A 65 -0.34 -33.76 -10.56
N LEU A 66 -0.46 -34.87 -9.81
CA LEU A 66 0.60 -35.36 -8.93
C LEU A 66 1.80 -35.86 -9.73
N ALA A 67 1.56 -36.59 -10.83
CA ALA A 67 2.60 -37.06 -11.73
C ALA A 67 3.32 -35.87 -12.40
N ALA A 68 2.58 -34.84 -12.81
CA ALA A 68 3.16 -33.60 -13.36
C ALA A 68 4.03 -32.85 -12.33
N GLY A 69 3.71 -32.94 -11.04
CA GLY A 69 4.54 -32.43 -9.94
C GLY A 69 5.59 -33.42 -9.42
N GLY A 70 5.89 -34.49 -10.16
CA GLY A 70 6.93 -35.46 -9.81
C GLY A 70 6.66 -36.24 -8.51
N GLY A 71 5.40 -36.36 -8.10
CA GLY A 71 5.01 -37.03 -6.86
C GLY A 71 5.19 -36.22 -5.59
N THR A 72 5.48 -34.92 -5.70
CA THR A 72 5.76 -34.04 -4.54
C THR A 72 4.82 -32.85 -4.41
N LYS A 73 4.06 -32.56 -5.47
CA LYS A 73 3.03 -31.50 -5.54
C LYS A 73 1.99 -31.81 -6.60
N TYR A 74 0.82 -31.21 -6.47
CA TYR A 74 -0.21 -31.22 -7.49
C TYR A 74 -0.01 -30.01 -8.41
N VAL A 75 0.51 -30.25 -9.62
CA VAL A 75 0.56 -29.21 -10.65
C VAL A 75 -0.77 -29.22 -11.37
N PHE A 76 -1.59 -28.22 -11.09
CA PHE A 76 -2.90 -28.10 -11.72
C PHE A 76 -2.76 -27.82 -13.22
N ASP A 77 -3.76 -28.22 -14.00
CA ASP A 77 -3.76 -27.98 -15.43
C ASP A 77 -4.06 -26.50 -15.69
N ALA A 78 -3.23 -25.88 -16.52
CA ALA A 78 -3.44 -24.50 -16.94
C ALA A 78 -4.82 -24.32 -17.59
N ASP A 79 -5.40 -23.15 -17.39
CA ASP A 79 -6.73 -22.79 -17.90
C ASP A 79 -7.88 -23.70 -17.44
N THR A 80 -7.66 -24.58 -16.46
CA THR A 80 -8.67 -25.50 -15.92
C THR A 80 -9.27 -24.97 -14.63
N LEU A 81 -10.59 -25.16 -14.48
CA LEU A 81 -11.35 -24.80 -13.29
C LEU A 81 -11.46 -25.99 -12.33
N TYR A 82 -10.86 -25.85 -11.16
CA TYR A 82 -10.95 -26.77 -10.04
C TYR A 82 -11.99 -26.26 -9.04
N GLU A 83 -13.11 -26.97 -8.93
CA GLU A 83 -14.13 -26.72 -7.90
C GLU A 83 -13.81 -27.52 -6.63
N ILE A 84 -13.72 -26.82 -5.51
CA ILE A 84 -13.64 -27.40 -4.17
C ILE A 84 -15.06 -27.59 -3.65
N ASN A 85 -15.40 -28.81 -3.24
CA ASN A 85 -16.73 -29.17 -2.75
C ASN A 85 -16.62 -29.91 -1.41
N GLY A 86 -16.84 -29.18 -0.33
CA GLY A 86 -16.58 -29.62 1.02
C GLY A 86 -15.15 -29.36 1.49
N GLN A 87 -14.84 -29.85 2.69
CA GLN A 87 -13.51 -29.75 3.27
C GLN A 87 -12.57 -30.81 2.69
N ILE A 88 -11.50 -30.37 2.03
CA ILE A 88 -10.50 -31.21 1.38
C ILE A 88 -9.18 -31.09 2.13
N LEU A 89 -8.66 -32.23 2.60
CA LEU A 89 -7.32 -32.31 3.18
C LEU A 89 -6.32 -32.65 2.07
N PHE A 90 -5.53 -31.66 1.66
CA PHE A 90 -4.42 -31.87 0.73
C PHE A 90 -3.18 -32.39 1.49
N ASP A 91 -2.59 -33.46 0.98
CA ASP A 91 -1.35 -34.08 1.45
C ASP A 91 -0.11 -33.44 0.81
N PHE A 92 -0.20 -33.01 -0.45
CA PHE A 92 0.86 -32.30 -1.17
C PHE A 92 0.51 -30.82 -1.47
N PRO A 93 1.49 -29.92 -1.73
CA PRO A 93 1.20 -28.55 -2.12
C PRO A 93 0.53 -28.50 -3.49
N ILE A 94 -0.14 -27.38 -3.78
CA ILE A 94 -0.73 -27.07 -5.07
C ILE A 94 0.16 -26.04 -5.79
N ASP A 95 0.60 -26.37 -6.99
CA ASP A 95 1.13 -25.40 -7.96
C ASP A 95 -0.04 -24.97 -8.84
N ILE A 96 -0.44 -23.69 -8.72
CA ILE A 96 -1.68 -23.19 -9.33
C ILE A 96 -1.59 -23.27 -10.85
N ASN A 97 -0.41 -23.02 -11.42
CA ASN A 97 -0.11 -23.20 -12.84
C ASN A 97 -1.12 -22.52 -13.79
N ASN A 98 -1.50 -21.28 -13.48
CA ASN A 98 -2.48 -20.51 -14.26
C ASN A 98 -3.89 -21.15 -14.32
N SER A 99 -4.21 -22.01 -13.36
CA SER A 99 -5.55 -22.57 -13.19
C SER A 99 -6.49 -21.64 -12.41
N TYR A 100 -7.74 -22.05 -12.31
CA TYR A 100 -8.79 -21.39 -11.54
C TYR A 100 -9.24 -22.34 -10.43
N ILE A 101 -9.29 -21.86 -9.19
CA ILE A 101 -9.77 -22.60 -8.02
C ILE A 101 -10.97 -21.85 -7.48
N GLN A 102 -12.09 -22.55 -7.28
CA GLN A 102 -13.28 -21.94 -6.71
C GLN A 102 -14.04 -22.87 -5.76
N GLY A 103 -14.74 -22.30 -4.79
CA GLY A 103 -15.86 -22.94 -4.09
C GLY A 103 -17.19 -22.28 -4.45
N LEU A 104 -18.27 -22.78 -3.87
CA LEU A 104 -19.62 -22.21 -3.95
C LEU A 104 -20.10 -21.71 -2.58
N ASP A 105 -19.63 -22.31 -1.50
CA ASP A 105 -19.93 -21.95 -0.11
C ASP A 105 -18.64 -21.89 0.70
N THR A 106 -18.14 -20.69 0.97
CA THR A 106 -16.90 -20.47 1.73
C THR A 106 -16.92 -21.11 3.13
N ASN A 107 -18.09 -21.38 3.72
CA ASN A 107 -18.16 -22.02 5.04
C ASN A 107 -17.88 -23.52 4.99
N ASN A 108 -18.09 -24.14 3.82
CA ASN A 108 -18.03 -25.59 3.65
C ASN A 108 -16.94 -26.03 2.67
N ASP A 109 -16.58 -25.19 1.71
CA ASP A 109 -15.56 -25.44 0.70
C ASP A 109 -14.20 -24.95 1.20
N ILE A 110 -13.47 -25.89 1.81
CA ILE A 110 -12.26 -25.58 2.58
C ILE A 110 -11.08 -26.38 2.01
N ILE A 111 -9.99 -25.70 1.71
CA ILE A 111 -8.70 -26.35 1.47
C ILE A 111 -7.91 -26.34 2.77
N VAL A 112 -7.63 -27.54 3.28
CA VAL A 112 -6.84 -27.74 4.49
C VAL A 112 -5.51 -28.39 4.12
N ARG A 113 -4.43 -27.87 4.68
CA ARG A 113 -3.14 -28.56 4.70
C ARG A 113 -2.61 -28.58 6.14
N THR A 114 -2.45 -29.79 6.69
CA THR A 114 -2.02 -29.95 8.09
C THR A 114 -0.51 -29.85 8.26
N THR A 115 0.25 -30.06 7.19
CA THR A 115 1.72 -29.95 7.14
C THR A 115 2.19 -29.33 5.83
N GLY A 116 3.04 -28.31 5.89
CA GLY A 116 3.59 -27.63 4.71
C GLY A 116 2.64 -26.58 4.11
N ASN A 117 2.98 -26.08 2.92
CA ASN A 117 2.31 -24.91 2.32
C ASN A 117 1.08 -25.27 1.48
N ILE A 118 -0.04 -24.55 1.51
CA ILE A 118 -1.16 -24.88 0.58
C ILE A 118 -0.72 -24.66 -0.87
N PHE A 119 -0.32 -23.44 -1.20
CA PHE A 119 0.15 -23.06 -2.53
C PHE A 119 1.67 -22.91 -2.54
N ASP A 120 2.34 -23.65 -3.43
CA ASP A 120 3.79 -23.64 -3.56
C ASP A 120 4.18 -23.71 -5.04
N GLY A 121 4.77 -22.64 -5.55
CA GLY A 121 5.11 -22.55 -6.96
C GLY A 121 5.51 -21.17 -7.45
N SER A 122 5.74 -21.09 -8.76
CA SER A 122 6.21 -19.88 -9.45
C SER A 122 5.21 -19.33 -10.46
N THR A 123 3.96 -19.79 -10.42
CA THR A 123 2.91 -19.40 -11.36
C THR A 123 1.72 -18.79 -10.63
N GLY A 124 0.94 -18.01 -11.38
CA GLY A 124 -0.27 -17.38 -10.89
C GLY A 124 -1.53 -18.19 -11.14
N GLY A 125 -2.66 -17.48 -11.14
CA GLY A 125 -3.99 -18.05 -11.35
C GLY A 125 -5.05 -17.28 -10.58
N SER A 126 -6.21 -17.91 -10.37
CA SER A 126 -7.33 -17.29 -9.66
C SER A 126 -7.86 -18.21 -8.58
N ILE A 127 -7.97 -17.71 -7.34
CA ILE A 127 -8.56 -18.43 -6.20
C ILE A 127 -9.75 -17.63 -5.70
N ARG A 128 -10.93 -18.27 -5.63
CA ARG A 128 -12.19 -17.59 -5.25
C ARG A 128 -13.06 -18.44 -4.34
N ASN A 129 -13.85 -17.80 -3.47
CA ASN A 129 -14.96 -18.46 -2.78
C ASN A 129 -14.56 -19.73 -1.98
N VAL A 130 -13.35 -19.76 -1.41
CA VAL A 130 -12.87 -20.87 -0.57
C VAL A 130 -12.36 -20.37 0.77
N THR A 131 -12.40 -21.25 1.78
CA THR A 131 -11.63 -21.06 3.01
C THR A 131 -10.30 -21.81 2.92
N LEU A 132 -9.22 -21.17 3.36
CA LEU A 132 -7.86 -21.71 3.36
C LEU A 132 -7.35 -21.86 4.79
N THR A 133 -6.84 -23.05 5.13
CA THR A 133 -6.29 -23.35 6.46
C THR A 133 -5.01 -24.17 6.37
N ALA A 134 -3.87 -23.54 6.69
CA ALA A 134 -2.55 -24.17 6.77
C ALA A 134 -2.11 -24.26 8.24
N THR A 135 -2.47 -25.34 8.95
CA THR A 135 -2.26 -25.41 10.42
C THR A 135 -0.79 -25.54 10.80
N ALA A 136 0.04 -26.09 9.93
CA ALA A 136 1.50 -26.04 10.04
C ALA A 136 2.10 -25.73 8.66
N GLY A 137 2.82 -24.61 8.53
CA GLY A 137 3.30 -24.08 7.24
C GLY A 137 2.65 -22.74 6.89
N SER A 138 2.49 -22.48 5.60
CA SER A 138 1.94 -21.23 5.06
C SER A 138 0.80 -21.47 4.07
N VAL A 139 -0.14 -20.52 3.94
CA VAL A 139 -1.12 -20.59 2.84
C VAL A 139 -0.44 -20.37 1.50
N PHE A 140 0.42 -19.35 1.40
CA PHE A 140 1.15 -19.00 0.19
C PHE A 140 2.66 -19.13 0.39
N ASN A 141 3.30 -19.84 -0.52
CA ASN A 141 4.74 -19.81 -0.77
C ASN A 141 4.96 -19.60 -2.26
N LEU A 142 4.66 -18.39 -2.75
CA LEU A 142 4.69 -18.08 -4.18
C LEU A 142 5.85 -17.17 -4.52
N ASN A 143 6.69 -17.59 -5.47
CA ASN A 143 7.81 -16.79 -5.98
C ASN A 143 7.87 -16.85 -7.50
N SER A 144 7.44 -15.77 -8.14
CA SER A 144 7.16 -15.72 -9.57
C SER A 144 7.96 -14.65 -10.30
N SER A 145 7.48 -14.27 -11.49
CA SER A 145 8.03 -13.21 -12.32
C SER A 145 6.94 -12.20 -12.72
N ALA A 146 7.37 -11.04 -13.20
CA ALA A 146 6.46 -9.96 -13.60
C ALA A 146 5.51 -10.33 -14.75
N ALA A 147 5.73 -11.48 -15.41
CA ALA A 147 4.85 -12.01 -16.45
C ALA A 147 3.63 -12.78 -15.90
N GLN A 148 3.58 -13.02 -14.59
CA GLN A 148 2.52 -13.81 -13.94
C GLN A 148 1.63 -12.91 -13.09
N ASN A 149 0.36 -13.32 -12.95
CA ASN A 149 -0.65 -12.58 -12.19
C ASN A 149 -1.40 -13.50 -11.23
N LEU A 150 -1.73 -13.00 -10.04
CA LEU A 150 -2.55 -13.71 -9.07
C LEU A 150 -3.81 -12.91 -8.75
N ILE A 151 -4.95 -13.58 -8.82
CA ILE A 151 -6.24 -13.06 -8.37
C ILE A 151 -6.69 -13.89 -7.16
N PHE A 152 -6.89 -13.24 -6.01
CA PHE A 152 -7.36 -13.90 -4.79
C PHE A 152 -8.57 -13.14 -4.25
N ARG A 153 -9.76 -13.74 -4.30
CA ARG A 153 -10.98 -12.98 -4.02
C ARG A 153 -12.05 -13.74 -3.26
N ASP A 154 -12.87 -13.05 -2.49
CA ASP A 154 -14.07 -13.61 -1.86
C ASP A 154 -13.74 -14.84 -1.01
N CYS A 155 -12.60 -14.81 -0.29
CA CYS A 155 -12.06 -15.95 0.45
C CYS A 155 -11.89 -15.64 1.94
N ILE A 156 -11.74 -16.71 2.73
CA ILE A 156 -11.36 -16.65 4.13
C ILE A 156 -10.01 -17.34 4.30
N VAL A 157 -9.10 -16.74 5.05
CA VAL A 157 -7.88 -17.40 5.52
C VAL A 157 -7.97 -17.50 7.04
N ALA A 158 -8.12 -18.72 7.53
CA ALA A 158 -8.42 -18.98 8.92
C ALA A 158 -7.46 -19.97 9.56
N ASN A 159 -7.16 -19.75 10.85
CA ASN A 159 -6.45 -20.69 11.73
C ASN A 159 -5.14 -21.21 11.14
N SER A 160 -4.44 -20.38 10.36
CA SER A 160 -3.20 -20.76 9.71
C SER A 160 -1.99 -20.33 10.54
N ASN A 161 -0.95 -21.15 10.54
CA ASN A 161 0.33 -20.79 11.16
C ASN A 161 0.96 -19.57 10.47
N SER A 162 0.81 -19.46 9.15
CA SER A 162 1.18 -18.27 8.39
C SER A 162 0.29 -18.12 7.16
N VAL A 163 -0.04 -16.87 6.80
CA VAL A 163 -0.59 -16.59 5.46
C VAL A 163 0.53 -16.73 4.42
N GLY A 164 1.75 -16.28 4.74
CA GLY A 164 2.96 -16.61 3.97
C GLY A 164 3.49 -15.49 3.09
N ILE A 165 4.01 -15.83 1.92
CA ILE A 165 4.67 -14.90 1.00
C ILE A 165 4.11 -14.99 -0.42
N ILE A 166 3.96 -13.82 -1.05
CA ILE A 166 3.65 -13.68 -2.47
C ILE A 166 4.70 -12.73 -3.07
N SER A 167 5.50 -13.25 -3.99
CA SER A 167 6.70 -12.57 -4.49
C SER A 167 6.79 -12.56 -6.02
N GLY A 168 7.26 -11.45 -6.59
CA GLY A 168 7.75 -11.37 -7.97
C GLY A 168 6.71 -11.10 -9.05
N PHE A 169 5.42 -11.06 -8.72
CA PHE A 169 4.32 -10.99 -9.69
C PHE A 169 4.20 -9.64 -10.42
N GLY A 170 3.61 -9.68 -11.62
CA GLY A 170 3.19 -8.48 -12.36
C GLY A 170 2.01 -7.82 -11.67
N LEU A 171 0.96 -8.60 -11.43
CA LEU A 171 -0.22 -8.18 -10.68
C LEU A 171 -0.53 -9.16 -9.55
N VAL A 172 -0.78 -8.62 -8.36
CA VAL A 172 -1.50 -9.34 -7.31
C VAL A 172 -2.73 -8.53 -6.96
N PHE A 173 -3.90 -9.10 -7.25
CA PHE A 173 -5.18 -8.49 -6.92
C PHE A 173 -5.88 -9.33 -5.85
N SER A 174 -5.93 -8.82 -4.63
CA SER A 174 -6.68 -9.40 -3.52
C SER A 174 -7.94 -8.56 -3.26
N SER A 175 -9.12 -9.18 -3.22
CA SER A 175 -10.36 -8.43 -2.97
C SER A 175 -11.39 -9.20 -2.16
N ILE A 176 -11.93 -8.57 -1.10
CA ILE A 176 -12.92 -9.17 -0.17
C ILE A 176 -12.33 -10.43 0.47
N ILE A 177 -11.30 -10.23 1.30
CA ILE A 177 -10.63 -11.31 2.03
C ILE A 177 -10.78 -11.09 3.52
N GLN A 178 -11.13 -12.16 4.24
CA GLN A 178 -11.21 -12.16 5.70
C GLN A 178 -10.08 -13.02 6.29
N PHE A 179 -9.29 -12.42 7.18
CA PHE A 179 -8.22 -13.10 7.89
C PHE A 179 -8.58 -13.25 9.37
N SER A 180 -8.62 -14.48 9.90
CA SER A 180 -9.01 -14.75 11.29
C SER A 180 -8.14 -15.83 11.95
N GLY A 181 -7.67 -15.58 13.17
CA GLY A 181 -6.95 -16.59 13.96
C GLY A 181 -5.62 -17.04 13.38
N ASN A 182 -5.00 -16.26 12.49
CA ASN A 182 -3.71 -16.60 11.91
C ASN A 182 -2.56 -16.16 12.83
N THR A 183 -1.50 -16.98 12.90
CA THR A 183 -0.34 -16.69 13.77
C THR A 183 0.62 -15.68 13.13
N ASN A 184 0.79 -15.75 11.80
CA ASN A 184 1.57 -14.80 11.02
C ASN A 184 0.77 -14.37 9.80
N GLY A 185 0.88 -13.11 9.41
CA GLY A 185 0.23 -12.59 8.22
C GLY A 185 1.00 -12.84 6.93
N ILE A 186 0.81 -11.93 5.97
CA ILE A 186 1.32 -12.03 4.61
C ILE A 186 2.44 -11.03 4.34
N THR A 187 3.46 -11.48 3.61
CA THR A 187 4.50 -10.62 3.03
C THR A 187 4.32 -10.52 1.52
N TYR A 188 4.21 -9.30 1.03
CA TYR A 188 4.25 -8.97 -0.38
C TYR A 188 5.65 -8.49 -0.74
N ASN A 189 6.24 -9.07 -1.79
CA ASN A 189 7.62 -8.77 -2.18
C ASN A 189 7.76 -8.59 -3.69
N ASN A 190 8.42 -7.52 -4.15
CA ASN A 190 8.74 -7.34 -5.58
C ASN A 190 7.53 -7.53 -6.52
N ILE A 191 6.41 -6.87 -6.24
CA ILE A 191 5.20 -6.95 -7.08
C ILE A 191 5.08 -5.67 -7.89
N THR A 192 4.92 -5.75 -9.21
CA THR A 192 4.80 -4.55 -10.04
C THR A 192 3.55 -3.74 -9.64
N GLN A 193 2.39 -4.39 -9.57
CA GLN A 193 1.12 -3.80 -9.16
C GLN A 193 0.47 -4.64 -8.05
N LEU A 194 0.38 -4.08 -6.85
CA LEU A 194 -0.31 -4.71 -5.72
C LEU A 194 -1.62 -3.98 -5.45
N LEU A 195 -2.75 -4.68 -5.65
CA LEU A 195 -4.08 -4.15 -5.45
C LEU A 195 -4.79 -4.92 -4.32
N LEU A 196 -5.02 -4.27 -3.19
CA LEU A 196 -5.66 -4.81 -2.01
C LEU A 196 -6.99 -4.09 -1.77
N SER A 197 -8.11 -4.75 -2.03
CA SER A 197 -9.45 -4.18 -1.91
C SER A 197 -10.23 -4.90 -0.81
N ASN A 198 -10.82 -4.16 0.13
CA ASN A 198 -11.72 -4.70 1.15
C ASN A 198 -11.10 -5.88 1.92
N ILE A 199 -9.88 -5.68 2.43
CA ILE A 199 -9.18 -6.68 3.23
C ILE A 199 -9.53 -6.48 4.71
N GLY A 200 -10.03 -7.52 5.37
CA GLY A 200 -10.44 -7.52 6.77
C GLY A 200 -9.51 -8.39 7.63
N TRP A 201 -8.83 -7.77 8.59
CA TRP A 201 -8.05 -8.47 9.61
C TRP A 201 -8.74 -8.38 10.97
N PHE A 202 -9.21 -9.53 11.46
CA PHE A 202 -9.85 -9.64 12.78
C PHE A 202 -8.83 -9.57 13.92
N GLY A 203 -9.27 -9.12 15.10
CA GLY A 203 -8.42 -8.87 16.26
C GLY A 203 -7.85 -10.11 16.98
N ASN A 204 -8.14 -11.31 16.48
CA ASN A 204 -7.61 -12.58 16.96
C ASN A 204 -6.41 -13.08 16.13
N ASN A 205 -5.99 -12.35 15.09
CA ASN A 205 -4.72 -12.63 14.41
C ASN A 205 -3.56 -12.10 15.25
N THR A 206 -2.38 -12.70 15.09
CA THR A 206 -1.14 -12.25 15.74
C THR A 206 -0.05 -11.97 14.70
N GLY A 207 1.14 -11.54 15.16
CA GLY A 207 2.25 -11.19 14.28
C GLY A 207 1.98 -9.92 13.46
N THR A 208 2.58 -9.84 12.26
CA THR A 208 2.32 -8.75 11.32
C THR A 208 1.34 -9.22 10.26
N TYR A 209 0.23 -8.51 10.12
CA TYR A 209 -0.86 -8.85 9.21
C TYR A 209 -0.43 -8.69 7.75
N GLU A 210 0.08 -7.53 7.38
CA GLU A 210 0.56 -7.23 6.02
C GLU A 210 1.93 -6.56 6.08
N ARG A 211 2.89 -7.07 5.32
CA ARG A 211 4.23 -6.49 5.19
C ARG A 211 4.61 -6.27 3.75
N LEU A 212 5.19 -5.11 3.45
CA LEU A 212 5.79 -4.82 2.16
C LEU A 212 7.32 -4.92 2.22
N THR A 213 7.89 -5.52 1.19
CA THR A 213 9.34 -5.68 1.00
C THR A 213 9.70 -5.52 -0.48
N GLY A 214 10.94 -5.12 -0.77
CA GLY A 214 11.42 -5.02 -2.15
C GLY A 214 10.87 -3.80 -2.91
N THR A 215 10.63 -3.96 -4.21
CA THR A 215 10.24 -2.86 -5.12
C THR A 215 8.84 -3.04 -5.69
N PHE A 216 8.06 -1.96 -5.72
CA PHE A 216 6.75 -1.91 -6.35
C PHE A 216 6.67 -0.72 -7.30
N THR A 217 5.91 -0.85 -8.39
CA THR A 217 5.51 0.31 -9.20
C THR A 217 4.27 0.97 -8.61
N LEU A 218 3.31 0.17 -8.17
CA LEU A 218 2.06 0.65 -7.59
C LEU A 218 1.63 -0.22 -6.41
N VAL A 219 1.16 0.43 -5.35
CA VAL A 219 0.46 -0.23 -4.23
C VAL A 219 -0.85 0.49 -3.96
N GLU A 220 -1.95 -0.25 -3.97
CA GLU A 220 -3.26 0.26 -3.57
C GLU A 220 -3.80 -0.60 -2.44
N LYS A 221 -4.18 0.03 -1.33
CA LYS A 221 -4.96 -0.59 -0.25
C LYS A 221 -6.23 0.23 -0.03
N GLN A 222 -7.36 -0.27 -0.50
CA GLN A 222 -8.63 0.42 -0.48
C GLN A 222 -9.68 -0.36 0.32
N GLY A 223 -10.28 0.29 1.32
CA GLY A 223 -11.36 -0.26 2.13
C GLY A 223 -10.94 -1.39 3.07
N GLY A 224 -11.93 -1.96 3.75
CA GLY A 224 -11.73 -3.01 4.75
C GLY A 224 -11.32 -2.46 6.12
N PHE A 225 -10.80 -3.34 6.98
CA PHE A 225 -10.44 -2.98 8.35
C PHE A 225 -9.23 -3.78 8.84
N SER A 226 -8.53 -3.22 9.82
CA SER A 226 -7.44 -3.87 10.53
C SER A 226 -7.65 -3.66 12.03
N GLN A 227 -8.07 -4.72 12.73
CA GLN A 227 -8.19 -4.71 14.18
C GLN A 227 -6.89 -5.22 14.81
N VAL A 228 -6.06 -4.31 15.33
CA VAL A 228 -4.72 -4.60 15.81
C VAL A 228 -4.71 -4.65 17.35
N ASN A 229 -4.58 -5.85 17.89
CA ASN A 229 -4.57 -6.10 19.33
C ASN A 229 -3.24 -6.70 19.79
N GLY A 230 -3.00 -6.68 21.11
CA GLY A 230 -1.80 -7.29 21.70
C GLY A 230 -0.51 -6.72 21.12
N THR A 231 0.38 -7.60 20.63
CA THR A 231 1.65 -7.22 20.00
C THR A 231 1.60 -7.23 18.48
N ALA A 232 0.40 -7.33 17.88
CA ALA A 232 0.25 -7.41 16.45
C ALA A 232 0.66 -6.10 15.75
N VAL A 233 1.00 -6.20 14.46
CA VAL A 233 1.25 -5.05 13.58
C VAL A 233 0.29 -5.13 12.39
N GLY A 234 -0.46 -4.06 12.15
CA GLY A 234 -1.46 -4.00 11.08
C GLY A 234 -0.83 -3.90 9.68
N PHE A 235 0.04 -2.92 9.47
CA PHE A 235 0.71 -2.72 8.18
C PHE A 235 2.18 -2.37 8.38
N ASP A 236 3.10 -3.10 7.78
CA ASP A 236 4.54 -2.91 7.96
C ASP A 236 5.22 -2.45 6.67
N VAL A 237 5.69 -1.21 6.70
CA VAL A 237 6.47 -0.55 5.62
C VAL A 237 7.88 -0.17 6.08
N SER A 238 8.34 -0.75 7.21
CA SER A 238 9.61 -0.39 7.83
C SER A 238 10.84 -1.04 7.21
N THR A 239 10.63 -2.02 6.32
CA THR A 239 11.69 -2.77 5.66
C THR A 239 12.69 -1.85 4.96
N SER A 240 13.96 -1.94 5.33
CA SER A 240 15.03 -1.20 4.66
C SER A 240 15.09 -1.57 3.17
N GLY A 241 15.20 -0.55 2.32
CA GLY A 241 15.21 -0.71 0.86
C GLY A 241 13.83 -0.85 0.20
N LEU A 242 12.72 -0.84 0.95
CA LEU A 242 11.38 -0.79 0.39
C LEU A 242 11.22 0.44 -0.52
N THR A 243 10.93 0.20 -1.81
CA THR A 243 10.87 1.26 -2.83
C THR A 243 9.53 1.21 -3.57
N ILE A 244 8.88 2.37 -3.68
CA ILE A 244 7.72 2.59 -4.55
C ILE A 244 8.15 3.54 -5.67
N THR A 245 8.27 3.05 -6.90
CA THR A 245 8.77 3.83 -8.05
C THR A 245 7.69 4.70 -8.68
N GLY A 246 6.44 4.23 -8.70
CA GLY A 246 5.24 5.00 -9.02
C GLY A 246 4.60 5.55 -7.75
N ASP A 247 3.29 5.41 -7.60
CA ASP A 247 2.53 5.94 -6.45
C ASP A 247 1.94 4.81 -5.61
N ALA A 248 1.71 5.10 -4.32
CA ALA A 248 0.99 4.23 -3.41
C ALA A 248 -0.21 4.96 -2.77
N VAL A 249 -1.30 4.24 -2.56
CA VAL A 249 -2.54 4.78 -1.98
C VAL A 249 -3.03 3.86 -0.87
N MET A 250 -3.38 4.44 0.28
CA MET A 250 -4.14 3.77 1.33
C MET A 250 -5.39 4.59 1.66
N GLU A 251 -6.56 4.05 1.38
CA GLU A 251 -7.81 4.81 1.43
C GLU A 251 -8.94 4.01 2.07
N SER A 252 -9.69 4.65 2.98
CA SER A 252 -10.89 4.09 3.61
C SER A 252 -10.66 2.77 4.38
N VAL A 253 -9.40 2.46 4.72
CA VAL A 253 -9.06 1.40 5.67
C VAL A 253 -9.36 1.90 7.08
N VAL A 254 -10.02 1.08 7.89
CA VAL A 254 -10.32 1.41 9.29
C VAL A 254 -9.36 0.66 10.21
N PHE A 255 -8.43 1.37 10.86
CA PHE A 255 -7.59 0.81 11.92
C PHE A 255 -8.28 0.95 13.28
N THR A 256 -8.38 -0.17 13.99
CA THR A 256 -8.97 -0.26 15.34
C THR A 256 -8.15 -1.21 16.21
N GLY A 257 -8.52 -1.37 17.47
CA GLY A 257 -7.89 -2.31 18.39
C GLY A 257 -7.09 -1.64 19.50
N THR A 258 -6.55 -2.44 20.40
CA THR A 258 -5.89 -1.94 21.61
C THR A 258 -4.46 -1.47 21.39
N ASN A 259 -3.79 -1.91 20.31
CA ASN A 259 -2.41 -1.56 20.01
C ASN A 259 -2.32 -0.47 18.94
N THR A 260 -2.61 0.78 19.33
CA THR A 260 -2.60 1.93 18.42
C THR A 260 -1.23 2.20 17.80
N ALA A 261 -0.13 1.97 18.53
CA ALA A 261 1.23 2.08 18.01
C ALA A 261 1.58 0.96 17.00
N GLY A 262 0.81 -0.13 16.99
CA GLY A 262 0.97 -1.24 16.05
C GLY A 262 0.15 -1.09 14.76
N TYR A 263 -0.67 -0.06 14.61
CA TYR A 263 -1.50 0.12 13.41
C TYR A 263 -0.66 0.10 12.14
N VAL A 264 0.41 0.91 12.13
CA VAL A 264 1.41 0.92 11.07
C VAL A 264 2.79 0.89 11.70
N ARG A 265 3.66 0.00 11.24
CA ARG A 265 5.09 0.10 11.50
C ARG A 265 5.71 0.96 10.39
N PRO A 266 6.18 2.18 10.72
CA PRO A 266 6.45 3.23 9.74
C PRO A 266 7.75 2.99 8.97
N TYR A 267 7.93 3.72 7.86
CA TYR A 267 9.22 3.77 7.16
C TYR A 267 10.32 4.23 8.12
N THR A 268 11.48 3.58 8.06
CA THR A 268 12.67 3.96 8.84
C THR A 268 13.41 5.16 8.26
N THR A 269 13.28 5.38 6.94
CA THR A 269 13.86 6.52 6.20
C THR A 269 12.79 7.15 5.31
N GLY A 270 12.75 8.48 5.26
CA GLY A 270 11.84 9.24 4.40
C GLY A 270 10.43 9.43 4.96
N ALA A 271 10.11 8.87 6.14
CA ALA A 271 8.95 9.27 6.93
C ALA A 271 9.15 10.65 7.56
N TYR A 272 8.04 11.26 7.96
CA TYR A 272 8.02 12.57 8.62
C TYR A 272 7.69 12.39 10.11
N PRO A 273 8.19 13.27 11.01
CA PRO A 273 7.88 13.17 12.44
C PRO A 273 6.38 13.12 12.72
N GLY A 274 5.91 12.07 13.40
CA GLY A 274 4.48 11.86 13.69
C GLY A 274 3.67 11.21 12.56
N TYR A 275 4.33 10.78 11.48
CA TYR A 275 3.71 10.18 10.29
C TYR A 275 4.38 8.84 9.94
N ASN A 276 3.71 8.03 9.13
CA ASN A 276 4.12 6.65 8.90
C ASN A 276 4.76 6.40 7.54
N PHE A 277 4.41 7.20 6.53
CA PHE A 277 4.75 6.95 5.13
C PHE A 277 5.67 8.00 4.54
N ASN A 278 6.39 7.62 3.48
CA ASN A 278 7.16 8.56 2.68
C ASN A 278 6.28 9.31 1.66
N ASN A 279 6.88 10.17 0.84
CA ASN A 279 6.16 11.01 -0.12
C ASN A 279 5.58 10.28 -1.34
N SER A 280 5.86 8.98 -1.55
CA SER A 280 5.20 8.18 -2.60
C SER A 280 3.78 7.77 -2.20
N TRP A 281 3.39 7.91 -0.94
CA TRP A 281 2.08 7.52 -0.45
C TRP A 281 1.07 8.67 -0.45
N THR A 282 -0.20 8.34 -0.66
CA THR A 282 -1.37 9.16 -0.31
C THR A 282 -2.27 8.35 0.62
N VAL A 283 -2.46 8.83 1.85
CA VAL A 283 -3.13 8.09 2.92
C VAL A 283 -4.31 8.88 3.47
N ARG A 284 -5.48 8.24 3.47
CA ARG A 284 -6.70 8.71 4.09
C ARG A 284 -7.41 7.51 4.72
N ALA A 285 -7.07 7.22 5.98
CA ALA A 285 -7.56 6.06 6.72
C ALA A 285 -7.94 6.47 8.15
N ALA A 286 -8.95 5.82 8.71
CA ALA A 286 -9.35 6.06 10.10
C ALA A 286 -8.37 5.37 11.06
N GLY A 287 -8.01 6.03 12.16
CA GLY A 287 -7.08 5.51 13.17
C GLY A 287 -5.62 5.92 12.98
N ILE A 288 -5.25 6.46 11.81
CA ILE A 288 -3.90 6.99 11.53
C ILE A 288 -3.98 8.40 10.91
N PRO A 289 -2.89 9.20 10.94
CA PRO A 289 -2.88 10.52 10.32
C PRO A 289 -3.20 10.48 8.81
N THR A 290 -3.79 11.57 8.30
CA THR A 290 -3.90 11.79 6.84
C THR A 290 -2.54 12.23 6.32
N GLU A 291 -2.05 11.54 5.28
CA GLU A 291 -0.71 11.77 4.73
C GLU A 291 -0.78 11.97 3.22
N SER A 292 -0.76 13.22 2.76
CA SER A 292 -0.77 13.56 1.34
C SER A 292 -0.01 14.84 1.06
N ASP A 293 0.38 15.06 -0.20
CA ASP A 293 0.92 16.36 -0.61
C ASP A 293 -0.08 17.49 -0.37
N ASN A 294 -1.39 17.24 -0.42
CA ASN A 294 -2.45 18.25 -0.18
C ASN A 294 -2.53 18.71 1.28
N THR A 295 -2.01 17.92 2.22
CA THR A 295 -1.98 18.24 3.65
C THR A 295 -0.60 18.66 4.13
N ALA A 296 0.37 18.82 3.22
CA ALA A 296 1.72 19.29 3.54
C ALA A 296 1.67 20.67 4.21
N VAL A 297 2.40 20.81 5.31
CA VAL A 297 2.44 22.01 6.14
C VAL A 297 3.82 22.16 6.77
N GLY A 298 4.23 23.40 7.03
CA GLY A 298 5.43 23.70 7.79
C GLY A 298 5.39 25.08 8.40
N ASP A 299 5.99 25.22 9.58
CA ASP A 299 6.09 26.48 10.29
C ASP A 299 7.52 26.79 10.69
N PHE A 300 7.85 28.09 10.74
CA PHE A 300 8.93 28.56 11.58
C PHE A 300 8.59 29.86 12.29
N ALA A 301 9.23 30.06 13.43
CA ALA A 301 9.16 31.27 14.23
C ALA A 301 10.57 31.72 14.64
N VAL A 302 10.77 33.03 14.59
CA VAL A 302 11.87 33.76 15.18
C VAL A 302 11.28 34.53 16.36
N ASP A 303 11.86 34.35 17.54
CA ASP A 303 11.38 34.95 18.78
C ASP A 303 12.56 35.37 19.67
N TYR A 304 13.10 36.56 19.39
CA TYR A 304 14.14 37.17 20.20
C TYR A 304 13.52 38.09 21.27
N PRO A 305 14.19 38.25 22.42
CA PRO A 305 13.80 39.27 23.40
C PRO A 305 13.80 40.67 22.78
N VAL A 306 12.89 41.53 23.25
CA VAL A 306 12.79 42.93 22.82
C VAL A 306 14.14 43.63 22.94
N GLY A 307 14.54 44.37 21.90
CA GLY A 307 15.84 45.04 21.80
C GLY A 307 16.97 44.17 21.25
N ASN A 308 16.72 42.88 21.03
CA ASN A 308 17.59 41.98 20.28
C ASN A 308 16.85 41.48 19.03
N GLY A 309 17.58 40.90 18.09
CA GLY A 309 16.96 40.28 16.93
C GLY A 309 17.98 40.00 15.84
N ILE A 310 17.46 39.54 14.70
CA ILE A 310 18.26 39.36 13.50
C ILE A 310 18.57 40.75 12.95
N ALA A 311 19.85 41.14 12.94
CA ALA A 311 20.31 42.32 12.22
C ALA A 311 20.30 42.03 10.72
N VAL A 312 19.57 42.87 9.96
CA VAL A 312 19.47 42.77 8.51
C VAL A 312 20.18 43.96 7.89
N SER A 313 21.39 43.71 7.40
CA SER A 313 22.25 44.75 6.83
C SER A 313 21.97 45.00 5.36
N PHE A 314 21.85 46.28 5.00
CA PHE A 314 21.62 46.74 3.64
C PHE A 314 22.85 47.47 3.09
N ASN A 315 23.05 47.42 1.77
CA ASN A 315 24.06 48.26 1.12
C ASN A 315 23.68 49.76 1.19
N ASN A 316 24.60 50.64 0.78
CA ASN A 316 24.41 52.09 0.85
C ASN A 316 23.58 52.68 -0.31
N SER A 317 23.01 51.84 -1.18
CA SER A 317 22.15 52.30 -2.28
C SER A 317 20.77 52.71 -1.77
N ASN A 318 20.06 53.51 -2.58
CA ASN A 318 18.69 53.92 -2.33
C ASN A 318 17.86 53.81 -3.63
N PRO A 319 17.08 52.74 -3.85
CA PRO A 319 16.83 51.60 -2.95
C PRO A 319 18.07 50.73 -2.68
N SER A 320 18.10 50.01 -1.56
CA SER A 320 19.19 49.10 -1.22
C SER A 320 19.14 47.78 -2.00
N ASN A 321 20.12 46.89 -1.77
CA ASN A 321 19.99 45.48 -2.13
C ASN A 321 18.83 44.79 -1.38
N ILE A 322 18.36 43.68 -1.95
CA ILE A 322 17.38 42.78 -1.32
C ILE A 322 18.15 41.65 -0.64
N VAL A 323 17.91 41.44 0.66
CA VAL A 323 18.67 40.50 1.50
C VAL A 323 17.75 39.57 2.27
N LYS A 324 18.20 38.33 2.50
CA LYS A 324 17.48 37.37 3.35
C LYS A 324 17.40 37.89 4.79
N ILE A 325 16.24 37.73 5.42
CA ILE A 325 16.08 37.93 6.86
C ILE A 325 16.63 36.68 7.58
N GLY A 326 17.88 36.79 8.01
CA GLY A 326 18.59 35.75 8.75
C GLY A 326 19.85 35.25 8.06
N THR A 327 20.75 34.72 8.86
CA THR A 327 22.01 34.11 8.45
C THR A 327 22.04 32.64 8.90
N ALA A 328 23.13 31.93 8.63
CA ALA A 328 23.33 30.58 9.13
C ALA A 328 23.36 30.49 10.68
N THR A 329 23.54 31.61 11.39
CA THR A 329 23.60 31.67 12.85
C THR A 329 22.32 32.25 13.48
N SER A 330 21.29 32.53 12.69
CA SER A 330 20.01 33.01 13.22
C SER A 330 19.32 31.91 14.01
N VAL A 331 18.70 32.29 15.13
CA VAL A 331 17.91 31.39 15.98
C VAL A 331 16.48 31.40 15.45
N SER A 332 15.97 30.21 15.13
CA SER A 332 14.58 30.00 14.71
C SER A 332 14.10 28.62 15.15
N THR A 333 12.83 28.52 15.52
CA THR A 333 12.17 27.26 15.86
C THR A 333 11.25 26.86 14.73
N SER A 334 11.30 25.59 14.30
CA SER A 334 10.38 25.05 13.30
C SER A 334 9.49 23.97 13.90
N SER A 335 8.23 23.95 13.46
CA SER A 335 7.21 23.03 13.94
C SER A 335 6.29 22.58 12.79
N ASN A 336 5.45 21.57 13.07
CA ASN A 336 4.45 21.05 12.13
C ASN A 336 5.04 20.72 10.74
N LEU A 337 6.25 20.18 10.68
CA LEU A 337 6.95 19.88 9.44
C LEU A 337 6.46 18.56 8.82
N PHE A 338 5.36 18.61 8.09
CA PHE A 338 4.87 17.48 7.30
C PHE A 338 5.14 17.69 5.82
N ARG A 339 5.99 16.84 5.23
CA ARG A 339 6.53 17.05 3.86
C ARG A 339 7.25 18.39 3.71
N PHE A 340 7.81 18.89 4.81
CA PHE A 340 8.69 20.04 4.84
C PHE A 340 9.93 19.75 5.69
N SER A 341 10.99 20.50 5.43
CA SER A 341 12.22 20.51 6.23
C SER A 341 12.84 21.91 6.19
N THR A 342 13.71 22.22 7.14
CA THR A 342 14.54 23.42 7.11
C THR A 342 15.83 23.23 6.31
N ASP A 343 16.16 22.00 5.94
CA ASP A 343 17.45 21.62 5.34
C ASP A 343 18.65 22.00 6.24
N GLY A 344 18.42 22.09 7.57
CA GLY A 344 19.40 22.58 8.53
C GLY A 344 19.67 24.09 8.45
N ILE A 345 18.88 24.85 7.69
CA ILE A 345 19.07 26.29 7.46
C ILE A 345 17.96 27.07 8.19
N PRO A 346 18.32 28.06 9.04
CA PRO A 346 17.34 28.90 9.72
C PRO A 346 16.43 29.68 8.74
N ASN A 347 15.19 29.92 9.18
CA ASN A 347 14.19 30.72 8.48
C ASN A 347 13.89 30.23 7.04
N ARG A 348 13.90 28.92 6.84
CA ARG A 348 13.65 28.27 5.55
C ARG A 348 12.63 27.15 5.71
N LEU A 349 11.72 27.04 4.75
CA LEU A 349 10.84 25.87 4.60
C LEU A 349 11.03 25.31 3.18
N LYS A 350 11.62 24.12 3.11
CA LYS A 350 11.86 23.34 1.89
C LYS A 350 10.81 22.26 1.75
N TYR A 351 10.13 22.23 0.63
CA TYR A 351 9.10 21.24 0.33
C TYR A 351 9.74 19.89 -0.03
N LEU A 352 9.30 18.83 0.63
CA LEU A 352 9.76 17.45 0.46
C LEU A 352 8.69 16.53 -0.14
N GLY A 353 7.50 17.05 -0.44
CA GLY A 353 6.47 16.28 -1.12
C GLY A 353 6.83 15.96 -2.56
N LYS A 354 6.04 15.09 -3.20
CA LYS A 354 6.39 14.49 -4.50
C LYS A 354 5.74 15.24 -5.67
N LYS A 355 4.48 15.65 -5.51
CA LYS A 355 3.70 16.35 -6.53
C LYS A 355 3.83 17.84 -6.35
N LYS A 356 3.96 18.56 -7.46
CA LYS A 356 3.93 20.01 -7.48
C LYS A 356 2.57 20.52 -7.01
N ARG A 357 2.55 21.60 -6.23
CA ARG A 357 1.31 22.25 -5.80
C ARG A 357 1.54 23.71 -5.47
N ILE A 358 0.45 24.47 -5.47
CA ILE A 358 0.42 25.83 -4.96
C ILE A 358 0.27 25.77 -3.43
N PHE A 359 1.07 26.57 -2.76
CA PHE A 359 1.04 26.75 -1.32
C PHE A 359 0.58 28.15 -0.97
N GLN A 360 -0.14 28.27 0.14
CA GLN A 360 -0.40 29.54 0.79
C GLN A 360 0.69 29.82 1.82
N ILE A 361 1.29 31.00 1.76
CA ILE A 361 2.32 31.47 2.69
C ILE A 361 1.72 32.63 3.46
N ILE A 362 1.58 32.46 4.77
CA ILE A 362 1.01 33.47 5.66
C ILE A 362 1.90 33.68 6.87
N GLY A 363 1.86 34.87 7.43
CA GLY A 363 2.63 35.16 8.63
C GLY A 363 2.77 36.65 8.90
N SER A 364 3.79 37.00 9.67
CA SER A 364 4.14 38.39 9.92
C SER A 364 5.64 38.55 10.18
N VAL A 365 6.14 39.75 9.91
CA VAL A 365 7.50 40.18 10.27
C VAL A 365 7.37 41.45 11.09
N SER A 366 7.91 41.42 12.31
CA SER A 366 8.09 42.61 13.14
C SER A 366 9.54 43.04 13.08
N PHE A 367 9.80 44.30 12.76
CA PHE A 367 11.15 44.83 12.74
C PHE A 367 11.22 46.25 13.29
N GLN A 368 12.34 46.54 13.94
CA GLN A 368 12.69 47.86 14.44
C GLN A 368 13.50 48.61 13.39
N VAL A 369 13.16 49.86 13.13
CA VAL A 369 13.86 50.70 12.14
C VAL A 369 14.95 51.58 12.78
N PRO A 370 16.07 51.82 12.09
CA PRO A 370 17.13 52.69 12.59
C PRO A 370 16.78 54.19 12.47
N ALA A 371 15.89 54.54 11.55
CA ALA A 371 15.42 55.90 11.27
C ALA A 371 14.14 55.85 10.42
N ALA A 372 13.56 57.02 10.17
CA ALA A 372 12.44 57.17 9.23
C ALA A 372 12.78 56.61 7.85
N GLY A 373 11.90 55.77 7.30
CA GLY A 373 12.14 55.10 6.03
C GLY A 373 11.02 54.15 5.62
N THR A 374 11.02 53.78 4.34
CA THR A 374 10.12 52.78 3.77
C THR A 374 10.90 51.51 3.50
N TYR A 375 10.40 50.38 3.99
CA TYR A 375 10.99 49.06 3.86
C TYR A 375 10.01 48.13 3.16
N ILE A 376 10.55 47.15 2.44
CA ILE A 376 9.77 46.16 1.71
C ILE A 376 10.16 44.77 2.20
N ILE A 377 9.16 43.94 2.48
CA ILE A 377 9.35 42.53 2.80
C ILE A 377 8.86 41.70 1.61
N TYR A 378 9.64 40.67 1.29
CA TYR A 378 9.42 39.77 0.17
C TYR A 378 9.35 38.33 0.64
N ILE A 379 8.49 37.56 -0.01
CA ILE A 379 8.66 36.12 -0.09
C ILE A 379 9.68 35.84 -1.19
N ALA A 380 10.69 35.01 -0.91
CA ALA A 380 11.63 34.51 -1.90
C ALA A 380 11.45 33.00 -2.08
N LYS A 381 11.44 32.56 -3.33
CA LYS A 381 11.50 31.15 -3.73
C LYS A 381 12.88 30.86 -4.28
N ASN A 382 13.55 29.85 -3.72
CA ASN A 382 14.89 29.44 -4.15
C ASN A 382 15.89 30.61 -4.20
N GLY A 383 15.83 31.51 -3.21
CA GLY A 383 16.65 32.72 -3.12
C GLY A 383 16.25 33.87 -4.05
N SER A 384 15.25 33.69 -4.91
CA SER A 384 14.74 34.73 -5.82
C SER A 384 13.42 35.30 -5.32
N VAL A 385 13.31 36.63 -5.24
CA VAL A 385 12.09 37.29 -4.72
C VAL A 385 10.90 37.14 -5.65
N ILE A 386 9.72 36.92 -5.06
CA ILE A 386 8.43 36.93 -5.75
C ILE A 386 7.84 38.34 -5.60
N SER A 387 8.03 39.18 -6.61
CA SER A 387 7.72 40.62 -6.53
C SER A 387 6.22 40.93 -6.41
N GLN A 388 5.34 39.99 -6.78
CA GLN A 388 3.89 40.14 -6.74
C GLN A 388 3.33 40.26 -5.31
N PHE A 389 3.98 39.64 -4.33
CA PHE A 389 3.52 39.59 -2.93
C PHE A 389 4.36 40.45 -1.99
N LYS A 390 5.06 41.46 -2.54
CA LYS A 390 5.86 42.37 -1.73
C LYS A 390 4.95 43.30 -0.91
N VAL A 391 5.33 43.55 0.34
CA VAL A 391 4.53 44.40 1.25
C VAL A 391 5.42 45.52 1.79
N TYR A 392 4.86 46.72 1.85
CA TYR A 392 5.55 47.93 2.29
C TYR A 392 5.21 48.24 3.74
N GLY A 393 6.21 48.66 4.51
CA GLY A 393 6.02 49.24 5.84
C GLY A 393 6.88 50.48 6.02
N ARG A 394 6.39 51.42 6.83
CA ARG A 394 7.05 52.70 7.04
C ARG A 394 7.26 52.93 8.54
N GLY A 395 8.50 53.20 8.92
CA GLY A 395 8.83 53.77 10.23
C GLY A 395 8.93 55.28 10.13
N SER A 396 8.50 55.99 11.17
CA SER A 396 8.45 57.46 11.22
C SER A 396 9.57 58.06 12.07
N ALA A 397 10.12 57.30 13.01
CA ALA A 397 11.21 57.68 13.88
C ALA A 397 12.19 56.52 14.10
N THR A 398 13.36 56.83 14.65
CA THR A 398 14.32 55.82 15.13
C THR A 398 13.65 54.95 16.19
N ASN A 399 13.92 53.64 16.12
CA ASN A 399 13.40 52.62 17.02
C ASN A 399 11.91 52.31 16.90
N ASP A 400 11.19 52.89 15.93
CA ASP A 400 9.82 52.49 15.62
C ASP A 400 9.79 50.99 15.26
N ILE A 401 8.77 50.30 15.78
CA ILE A 401 8.49 48.90 15.44
C ILE A 401 7.40 48.88 14.37
N VAL A 402 7.74 48.25 13.24
CA VAL A 402 6.83 48.05 12.12
C VAL A 402 6.47 46.57 12.07
N VAL A 403 5.17 46.27 11.99
CA VAL A 403 4.67 44.90 11.83
C VAL A 403 4.02 44.79 10.47
N ILE A 404 4.53 43.87 9.66
CA ILE A 404 4.06 43.64 8.29
C ILE A 404 3.45 42.26 8.18
N PRO A 405 2.18 42.12 7.75
CA PRO A 405 1.60 40.83 7.43
C PRO A 405 2.21 40.30 6.14
N ILE A 406 2.47 38.99 6.11
CA ILE A 406 2.89 38.25 4.92
C ILE A 406 1.68 37.46 4.43
N ASN A 407 1.33 37.63 3.17
CA ASN A 407 0.32 36.85 2.49
C ASN A 407 0.70 36.71 1.03
N GLY A 408 0.95 35.48 0.60
CA GLY A 408 1.23 35.19 -0.79
C GLY A 408 1.01 33.74 -1.11
N THR A 409 1.13 33.42 -2.39
CA THR A 409 1.05 32.05 -2.87
C THR A 409 2.18 31.75 -3.84
N THR A 410 2.65 30.51 -3.86
CA THR A 410 3.62 30.10 -4.87
C THR A 410 3.51 28.62 -5.16
N GLU A 411 3.80 28.23 -6.40
CA GLU A 411 3.95 26.82 -6.75
C GLU A 411 5.31 26.33 -6.25
N LEU A 412 5.35 25.22 -5.52
CA LEU A 412 6.59 24.55 -5.13
C LEU A 412 6.67 23.16 -5.77
N LEU A 413 7.81 22.89 -6.39
CA LEU A 413 8.29 21.57 -6.77
C LEU A 413 9.04 20.93 -5.59
N THR A 414 9.25 19.62 -5.63
CA THR A 414 10.12 18.94 -4.67
C THR A 414 11.48 19.63 -4.58
N ASN A 415 11.94 19.90 -3.37
CA ASN A 415 13.15 20.64 -3.01
C ASN A 415 13.12 22.16 -3.23
N ASP A 416 12.04 22.72 -3.78
CA ASP A 416 11.86 24.17 -3.73
C ASP A 416 11.71 24.61 -2.27
N TYR A 417 12.21 25.80 -1.95
CA TYR A 417 12.11 26.37 -0.62
C TYR A 417 11.68 27.81 -0.64
N ILE A 418 11.05 28.23 0.45
CA ILE A 418 10.72 29.62 0.72
C ILE A 418 11.60 30.19 1.82
N GLU A 419 11.88 31.48 1.69
CA GLU A 419 12.57 32.32 2.66
C GLU A 419 11.95 33.72 2.63
N ILE A 420 12.25 34.53 3.65
CA ILE A 420 11.77 35.91 3.73
C ILE A 420 12.94 36.87 3.55
N PHE A 421 12.74 37.89 2.71
CA PHE A 421 13.76 38.87 2.34
C PHE A 421 13.28 40.29 2.65
N ALA A 422 14.20 41.23 2.86
CA ALA A 422 13.93 42.63 3.11
C ALA A 422 14.72 43.55 2.16
N GLN A 423 14.20 44.75 1.92
CA GLN A 423 14.88 45.84 1.23
C GLN A 423 14.54 47.17 1.92
N ARG A 424 15.52 48.06 2.04
CA ARG A 424 15.26 49.48 2.32
C ARG A 424 14.95 50.18 1.01
N PHE A 425 13.69 50.59 0.81
CA PHE A 425 13.26 51.30 -0.39
C PHE A 425 13.62 52.78 -0.34
N SER A 426 13.49 53.40 0.82
CA SER A 426 13.90 54.78 1.09
C SER A 426 14.22 55.01 2.57
N GLY A 427 14.99 56.05 2.87
CA GLY A 427 15.40 56.43 4.23
C GLY A 427 16.91 56.41 4.43
N ASN A 428 17.34 56.69 5.66
CA ASN A 428 18.75 56.74 6.02
C ASN A 428 19.40 55.35 6.00
N THR A 429 20.73 55.30 5.87
CA THR A 429 21.49 54.04 6.00
C THR A 429 21.40 53.50 7.42
N GLY A 430 21.44 52.18 7.56
CA GLY A 430 21.32 51.47 8.83
C GLY A 430 20.59 50.14 8.65
N ASP A 431 20.76 49.27 9.64
CA ASP A 431 20.20 47.92 9.69
C ASP A 431 18.83 47.96 10.36
N ILE A 432 17.91 47.11 9.89
CA ILE A 432 16.72 46.79 10.68
C ILE A 432 17.04 45.64 11.62
N ILE A 433 16.39 45.62 12.79
CA ILE A 433 16.45 44.48 13.72
C ILE A 433 15.11 43.75 13.65
N VAL A 434 15.13 42.45 13.37
CA VAL A 434 13.93 41.61 13.34
C VAL A 434 13.86 40.79 14.64
N PRO A 435 13.16 41.28 15.68
CA PRO A 435 12.97 40.53 16.91
C PRO A 435 12.01 39.35 16.74
N ASN A 436 10.99 39.50 15.88
CA ASN A 436 9.95 38.49 15.72
C ASN A 436 9.54 38.30 14.26
N MET A 437 9.41 37.05 13.84
CA MET A 437 8.89 36.66 12.54
C MET A 437 8.24 35.28 12.64
N THR A 438 7.03 35.14 12.13
CA THR A 438 6.32 33.84 12.12
C THR A 438 5.82 33.57 10.72
N ILE A 439 6.13 32.40 10.17
CA ILE A 439 5.70 31.99 8.83
C ILE A 439 5.12 30.59 8.89
N THR A 440 3.94 30.45 8.30
CA THR A 440 3.26 29.18 8.03
C THR A 440 3.10 29.01 6.53
N ILE A 441 3.43 27.82 6.03
CA ILE A 441 3.13 27.40 4.67
C ILE A 441 2.18 26.20 4.69
N LYS A 442 1.12 26.23 3.90
CA LYS A 442 0.13 25.14 3.87
C LYS A 442 -0.63 25.01 2.56
#